data_AF-A0A3R7UQ42-F1
#
_entry.id   AF-A0A3R7UQ42-F1
#
_cell.length_a   1.000
_cell.length_b   1.000
_cell.length_c   1.000
_cell.angle_alpha   90.00
_cell.angle_beta   90.00
_cell.angle_gamma   90.00
#
_symmetry.space_group_name_H-M   'P 1'
#
loop_
_entity.id
_entity.type
_entity.pdbx_description
1 polymer ?
#
loop_
_entity_poly.entity_id
_entity_poly.type
_entity_poly.pdbx_seq_one_letter_code
_entity_poly.pdbx_strand_id
1 'polypeptide(L)' 'MANTTGKKFGGRQKGTPNKLTKELRSVLKDVLYEEIDRLPERLDELDTKDRLELLVKLMPFVFPKVQSVSQSLDEPTNW' A
#
# COMPACT_ATOMS: atom_id res chain seq x y z
N MET A 1 17.27 39.43 12.83
CA MET A 1 16.72 39.11 14.16
C MET A 1 16.04 37.76 14.10
N ALA A 2 16.34 36.84 15.02
CA ALA A 2 15.66 35.55 15.09
C ALA A 2 14.28 35.71 15.75
N ASN A 3 13.28 34.98 15.25
CA ASN A 3 11.92 34.99 15.80
C ASN A 3 11.88 34.21 17.12
N THR A 4 11.65 34.90 18.22
CA THR A 4 11.53 34.37 19.60
C THR A 4 10.09 34.10 20.04
N THR A 5 9.09 34.37 19.19
CA THR A 5 7.66 34.31 19.55
C THR A 5 7.01 32.95 19.29
N GLY A 6 7.72 31.99 18.69
CA GLY A 6 7.23 30.64 18.35
C GLY A 6 6.15 30.58 17.25
N LYS A 7 5.65 31.73 16.79
CA LYS A 7 4.63 31.84 15.73
C LYS A 7 5.31 31.89 14.35
N LYS A 8 4.84 31.08 13.40
CA LYS A 8 5.41 30.97 12.05
C LYS A 8 4.88 32.11 11.16
N PHE A 9 5.75 33.01 10.68
CA PHE A 9 5.38 34.17 9.85
C PHE A 9 5.76 34.03 8.36
N GLY A 10 6.00 32.81 7.86
CA GLY A 10 6.36 32.57 6.46
C GLY A 10 6.83 31.15 6.15
N GLY A 11 7.10 30.88 4.88
CA GLY A 11 7.61 29.59 4.36
C GLY A 11 6.53 28.65 3.83
N ARG A 12 6.93 27.41 3.49
CA ARG A 12 6.02 26.39 2.93
C ARG A 12 4.83 26.15 3.88
N GLN A 13 3.62 26.20 3.33
CA GLN A 13 2.40 25.94 4.07
C GLN A 13 2.29 24.43 4.40
N LYS A 14 1.73 24.11 5.57
CA LYS A 14 1.49 22.72 5.96
C LYS A 14 0.45 22.14 4.99
N GLY A 15 0.76 20.98 4.40
CA GLY A 15 -0.10 20.35 3.39
C GLY A 15 0.25 20.69 1.94
N THR A 16 1.19 21.60 1.66
CA THR A 16 1.65 21.82 0.28
C THR A 16 2.28 20.51 -0.24
N PRO A 17 1.74 19.90 -1.31
CA PRO A 17 2.29 18.66 -1.84
C PRO A 17 3.67 18.91 -2.47
N ASN A 18 4.60 17.97 -2.32
CA ASN A 18 5.88 18.05 -3.03
C ASN A 18 5.66 17.66 -4.49
N LYS A 19 5.73 18.63 -5.41
CA LYS A 19 5.47 18.42 -6.85
C LYS A 19 6.30 17.27 -7.43
N LEU A 20 7.61 17.23 -7.13
CA LEU A 20 8.51 16.16 -7.56
C LEU A 20 8.06 14.76 -7.11
N THR A 21 7.53 14.65 -5.87
CA THR A 21 7.01 13.36 -5.37
C THR A 21 5.69 12.95 -5.99
N LYS A 22 4.88 13.91 -6.47
CA LYS A 22 3.62 13.61 -7.14
C LYS A 22 3.88 13.02 -8.53
N GLU A 23 4.75 13.67 -9.30
CA GLU A 23 5.17 13.19 -10.62
C GLU A 23 5.80 11.79 -10.53
N LEU A 24 6.75 11.59 -9.61
CA LEU A 24 7.40 10.30 -9.44
C LEU A 24 6.41 9.19 -9.04
N ARG A 25 5.46 9.49 -8.14
CA ARG A 25 4.40 8.53 -7.79
C ARG A 25 3.48 8.20 -8.96
N SER A 26 3.24 9.15 -9.87
CA SER A 26 2.44 8.90 -11.07
C SER A 26 3.17 7.92 -11.99
N VAL A 27 4.44 8.20 -12.31
CA VAL A 27 5.25 7.32 -13.17
C VAL A 27 5.36 5.91 -12.58
N LEU A 28 5.60 5.79 -11.28
CA LEU A 28 5.66 4.48 -10.62
C LEU A 28 4.32 3.74 -10.66
N LYS A 29 3.21 4.46 -10.52
CA LYS A 29 1.87 3.90 -10.61
C LYS A 29 1.60 3.38 -12.03
N ASP A 30 1.99 4.13 -13.05
CA ASP A 30 1.80 3.74 -14.44
C ASP A 30 2.61 2.47 -14.78
N VAL A 31 3.87 2.42 -14.35
CA VAL A 31 4.73 1.21 -14.50
C VAL A 31 4.12 0.00 -13.79
N LEU A 32 3.59 0.17 -12.58
CA LEU A 32 2.95 -0.93 -11.85
C LEU A 32 1.69 -1.42 -12.55
N TYR A 33 0.89 -0.55 -13.15
CA TYR A 33 -0.29 -0.98 -13.91
C TYR A 33 0.08 -1.75 -15.16
N GLU A 34 1.05 -1.24 -15.94
CA GLU A 34 1.54 -1.97 -17.11
C GLU A 34 2.07 -3.35 -16.74
N GLU A 35 2.75 -3.46 -15.59
CA GLU A 35 3.27 -4.72 -15.10
C GLU A 35 2.16 -5.70 -14.67
N ILE A 36 1.11 -5.20 -14.02
CA ILE A 36 -0.05 -6.01 -13.64
C ILE A 36 -0.81 -6.51 -14.88
N ASP A 37 -0.97 -5.66 -15.90
CA ASP A 37 -1.64 -6.02 -17.15
C ASP A 37 -0.89 -7.13 -17.91
N ARG A 38 0.46 -7.10 -17.87
CA ARG A 38 1.33 -8.11 -18.50
C ARG A 38 1.60 -9.33 -17.62
N LEU A 39 1.15 -9.32 -16.37
CA LEU A 39 1.41 -10.38 -15.41
C LEU A 39 0.95 -11.77 -15.89
N PRO A 40 -0.21 -11.94 -16.56
CA PRO A 40 -0.63 -13.26 -17.09
C PRO A 40 0.38 -13.84 -18.07
N GLU A 41 0.86 -13.02 -19.01
CA GLU A 41 1.85 -13.43 -20.03
C GLU A 41 3.17 -13.85 -19.36
N ARG A 42 3.64 -13.09 -18.37
CA ARG A 42 4.87 -13.43 -17.62
C ARG A 42 4.72 -14.66 -16.75
N LEU A 43 3.54 -14.89 -16.17
CA LEU A 43 3.24 -16.11 -15.44
C LEU A 43 3.28 -17.32 -16.36
N ASP A 44 2.92 -17.16 -17.63
CA ASP A 44 2.97 -18.22 -18.64
C ASP A 44 4.39 -18.63 -19.05
N GLU A 45 5.36 -17.75 -18.87
CA GLU A 45 6.79 -18.01 -19.13
C GLU A 45 7.50 -18.71 -17.96
N LEU A 46 6.91 -18.70 -16.75
CA LEU A 46 7.50 -19.32 -15.57
C LEU A 46 7.39 -20.84 -15.59
N ASP A 47 8.37 -21.49 -14.96
CA ASP A 47 8.31 -22.92 -14.66
C ASP A 47 7.10 -23.25 -13.78
N THR A 48 6.59 -24.46 -13.94
CA THR A 48 5.32 -24.92 -13.33
C THR A 48 5.34 -24.75 -11.81
N LYS A 49 6.48 -25.04 -11.17
CA LYS A 49 6.64 -24.92 -9.71
C LYS A 49 6.54 -23.47 -9.25
N ASP A 50 7.25 -22.56 -9.92
CA ASP A 50 7.30 -21.14 -9.55
C ASP A 50 5.95 -20.46 -9.79
N ARG A 51 5.27 -20.84 -10.88
CA ARG A 51 3.90 -20.41 -11.17
C ARG A 51 2.93 -20.81 -10.06
N LEU A 52 2.98 -22.07 -9.63
CA LEU A 52 2.13 -22.57 -8.53
C LEU A 52 2.43 -21.85 -7.21
N GLU A 53 3.71 -21.60 -6.90
CA GLU A 53 4.08 -20.85 -5.70
C GLU A 53 3.53 -19.43 -5.70
N LEU A 54 3.62 -18.72 -6.83
CA LEU A 54 3.03 -17.38 -6.98
C LEU A 54 1.51 -17.40 -6.85
N LEU A 55 0.83 -18.36 -7.47
CA LEU A 55 -0.62 -18.51 -7.32
C LEU A 55 -1.02 -18.71 -5.86
N VAL A 56 -0.28 -19.54 -5.11
CA VAL A 56 -0.50 -19.74 -3.67
C VAL A 56 -0.34 -18.44 -2.88
N LYS A 57 0.64 -17.61 -3.23
CA LYS A 57 0.85 -16.30 -2.59
C LYS A 57 -0.26 -15.30 -2.94
N LEU A 58 -0.89 -15.42 -4.10
CA LEU A 58 -1.99 -14.56 -4.54
C LEU A 58 -3.37 -14.99 -4.00
N MET A 59 -3.58 -16.28 -3.73
CA MET A 59 -4.83 -16.81 -3.14
C MET A 59 -5.38 -16.02 -1.93
N PRO A 60 -4.55 -15.60 -0.95
CA PRO A 60 -4.94 -14.70 0.14
C PRO A 60 -5.73 -13.44 -0.19
N PHE A 61 -5.55 -12.91 -1.39
CA PHE A 61 -6.17 -11.65 -1.81
C PHE A 61 -7.50 -11.87 -2.54
N VAL A 62 -7.77 -13.12 -2.95
CA VAL A 62 -9.01 -13.51 -3.63
C VAL A 62 -9.96 -14.18 -2.65
N PHE A 63 -9.43 -15.03 -1.77
CA PHE A 63 -10.23 -15.79 -0.82
C PHE A 63 -10.29 -15.11 0.55
N PRO A 64 -11.47 -15.11 1.20
CA PRO A 64 -11.59 -14.63 2.57
C PRO A 64 -10.72 -15.48 3.49
N LYS A 65 -9.83 -14.84 4.24
CA LYS A 65 -9.09 -15.50 5.32
C LYS A 65 -9.95 -15.51 6.58
N VAL A 66 -10.13 -16.69 7.16
CA VAL A 66 -10.73 -16.81 8.49
C VAL A 66 -9.80 -16.12 9.48
N GLN A 67 -10.27 -15.02 10.07
CA GLN A 67 -9.55 -14.36 11.15
C GLN A 67 -9.80 -15.12 12.45
N SER A 68 -8.74 -15.40 13.20
CA SER A 68 -8.87 -15.92 14.56
C SER A 68 -9.47 -14.82 15.43
N VAL A 69 -10.70 -15.03 15.88
CA VAL A 69 -11.35 -14.16 16.86
C VAL A 69 -10.77 -14.42 18.25
N SER A 70 -10.39 -13.35 18.96
CA SER A 70 -10.02 -13.44 20.38
C SER A 70 -11.26 -13.70 21.22
N GLN A 71 -11.15 -14.53 22.26
CA GLN A 71 -12.26 -14.89 23.15
C GLN A 71 -12.93 -13.68 23.84
N SER A 72 -12.25 -12.53 23.87
CA SER A 72 -12.73 -11.27 24.45
C SER A 72 -13.66 -10.44 23.55
N LEU A 73 -13.92 -10.85 22.29
CA LEU A 73 -14.70 -10.04 21.35
C LEU A 73 -16.18 -9.87 21.75
N ASP A 74 -16.72 -10.81 22.52
CA ASP A 74 -18.12 -10.79 22.98
C ASP A 74 -18.23 -10.70 24.51
N GLU A 75 -17.14 -10.36 25.21
CA GLU A 75 -17.22 -10.14 26.65
C GLU A 75 -17.97 -8.83 26.95
N PRO A 76 -19.00 -8.85 27.82
CA PRO A 76 -19.73 -7.66 28.18
C PRO A 76 -18.76 -6.66 28.82
N THR A 77 -18.59 -5.51 28.19
CA THR A 77 -17.79 -4.42 28.75
C THR A 77 -18.54 -3.89 29.98
N ASN A 78 -18.10 -4.27 31.17
CA ASN A 78 -18.61 -3.68 32.40
C ASN A 78 -18.22 -2.19 32.40
N TRP A 79 -19.23 -1.33 32.29
CA TRP A 79 -19.11 0.13 32.38
C TRP A 79 -19.12 0.59 33.83
#